data_AF-A0A9X3E7X4-F1
#
_entry.id   AF-A0A9X3E7X4-F1
#
_cell.length_a   1.000
_cell.length_b   1.000
_cell.length_c   1.000
_cell.angle_alpha   90.00
_cell.angle_beta   90.00
_cell.angle_gamma   90.00
#
_symmetry.space_group_name_H-M   'P 1'
#
loop_
_entity.id
_entity.type
_entity.pdbx_description
1 polymer ?
#
loop_
_entity_poly.entity_id
_entity_poly.type
_entity_poly.pdbx_seq_one_letter_code
_entity_poly.pdbx_strand_id
1 'polypeptide(L)'
;SQISSAITDNNGKIISLINQDSSGVQIAGENIVLDGDTTVTGDFYAKGGNFKNLNASNMTVGTLNGTQVNITNINANNIVSGAISGANLNINLNTGSVVFQKGRINSADYTTDINIDQGYISTANGDTRALLTQGKLQLIDPTLFSPQTSPYLEISNNSTLFNGMAALIEARDSLTVSINGYSDRAYGVPVGSEKFVGLSIGKYNSSLMPTKIGGADQGVIISGGKQYKDIVGTSEPYIYVGSDSNGTSPNGDRIYLNGKAVHIPSAYNVTWSTSANVYIASDGSLYRASSAKKYKQDIKHNIPLSDSKKLLEIPLSTWVDKRQYREKNDETRYFGMIAEDLRDAGLEYLVQYGDDNEVEGINYDRVALLLIPLVKELKERIEELESKGK
;
A
#
# COMPACT_ATOMS: atom_id res chain seq x y z
N SER A 1 10.10 96.23 -38.03
CA SER A 1 11.32 96.20 -38.84
C SER A 1 11.90 94.81 -38.77
N GLN A 2 12.23 94.20 -39.90
CA GLN A 2 12.96 92.93 -39.94
C GLN A 2 14.42 93.23 -39.64
N ILE A 3 15.01 92.59 -38.63
CA ILE A 3 16.46 92.65 -38.39
C ILE A 3 17.01 91.33 -38.91
N SER A 4 17.68 91.37 -40.06
CA SER A 4 18.44 90.25 -40.61
C SER A 4 19.92 90.60 -40.59
N SER A 5 20.73 89.78 -39.94
CA SER A 5 22.19 89.80 -40.08
C SER A 5 22.58 88.53 -40.81
N ALA A 6 23.15 88.69 -42.01
CA ALA A 6 23.58 87.60 -42.87
C ALA A 6 25.08 87.72 -43.13
N ILE A 7 25.80 86.60 -42.99
CA ILE A 7 27.19 86.48 -43.44
C ILE A 7 27.14 85.77 -44.78
N THR A 8 27.79 86.35 -45.80
CA THR A 8 27.88 85.77 -47.14
C THR A 8 29.29 85.28 -47.44
N ASP A 9 29.43 84.27 -48.29
CA ASP A 9 30.72 83.91 -48.89
C ASP A 9 31.20 84.98 -49.89
N ASN A 10 32.39 84.79 -50.46
CA ASN A 10 32.99 85.68 -51.45
C ASN A 10 32.22 85.75 -52.79
N ASN A 11 31.22 84.88 -52.98
CA ASN A 11 30.34 84.84 -54.13
C ASN A 11 28.94 85.41 -53.83
N GLY A 12 28.72 85.96 -52.62
CA GLY A 12 27.45 86.56 -52.19
C GLY A 12 26.39 85.56 -51.69
N LYS A 13 26.72 84.27 -51.53
CA LYS A 13 25.79 83.27 -50.99
C LYS A 13 25.76 83.36 -49.47
N ILE A 14 24.57 83.41 -48.87
CA ILE A 14 24.39 83.41 -47.40
C ILE A 14 24.88 82.07 -46.83
N ILE A 15 25.80 82.12 -45.86
CA ILE A 15 26.35 80.95 -45.15
C ILE A 15 25.88 80.84 -43.69
N SER A 16 25.42 81.94 -43.10
CA SER A 16 24.75 81.96 -41.79
C SER A 16 23.77 83.14 -41.72
N LEU A 17 22.63 82.94 -41.06
CA LEU A 17 21.54 83.91 -40.96
C LEU A 17 20.94 83.87 -39.55
N ILE A 18 20.69 85.05 -38.98
CA ILE A 18 19.72 85.27 -37.91
C ILE A 18 18.60 86.13 -38.48
N ASN A 19 17.37 85.60 -38.49
CA ASN A 19 16.18 86.29 -38.98
C ASN A 19 15.16 86.44 -37.85
N GLN A 20 14.72 87.67 -37.57
CA GLN A 20 13.68 87.96 -36.59
C GLN A 20 12.45 88.58 -37.27
N ASP A 21 11.29 87.96 -37.08
CA ASP A 21 9.98 88.46 -37.54
C ASP A 21 8.88 88.22 -36.49
N SER A 22 7.61 88.37 -36.86
CA SER A 22 6.46 88.17 -35.94
C SER A 22 6.27 86.72 -35.48
N SER A 23 6.91 85.75 -36.11
CA SER A 23 6.88 84.32 -35.75
C SER A 23 8.03 83.92 -34.81
N GLY A 24 9.00 84.80 -34.58
CA GLY A 24 10.12 84.59 -33.66
C GLY A 24 11.49 84.81 -34.29
N VAL A 25 12.52 84.25 -33.65
CA VAL A 25 13.90 84.25 -34.15
C VAL A 25 14.21 82.90 -34.78
N GLN A 26 14.68 82.92 -36.03
CA GLN A 26 15.23 81.76 -36.74
C GLN A 26 16.74 81.93 -36.87
N ILE A 27 17.48 80.90 -36.48
CA ILE A 27 18.93 80.82 -36.66
C ILE A 27 19.19 79.69 -37.65
N ALA A 28 19.87 79.99 -38.75
CA ALA A 28 20.21 79.03 -39.78
C ALA A 28 21.69 79.12 -40.14
N GLY A 29 22.31 77.97 -40.33
CA GLY A 29 23.70 77.83 -40.76
C GLY A 29 24.01 76.37 -41.00
N GLU A 30 25.10 76.08 -41.71
CA GLU A 30 25.56 74.70 -41.93
C GLU A 30 25.97 74.03 -40.61
N ASN A 31 26.51 74.80 -39.66
CA ASN A 31 26.83 74.37 -38.31
C ASN A 31 26.40 75.44 -37.30
N ILE A 32 25.70 75.04 -36.26
CA ILE A 32 25.34 75.88 -35.11
C ILE A 32 25.91 75.17 -33.88
N VAL A 33 26.91 75.78 -33.24
CA VAL A 33 27.54 75.27 -32.02
C VAL A 33 27.06 76.11 -30.84
N LEU A 34 26.54 75.43 -29.81
CA LEU A 34 26.19 76.02 -28.52
C LEU A 34 27.14 75.41 -27.49
N ASP A 35 28.20 76.13 -27.14
CA ASP A 35 29.31 75.65 -26.30
C ASP A 35 29.20 76.05 -24.83
N GLY A 36 28.29 76.95 -24.50
CA GLY A 36 27.89 77.30 -23.14
C GLY A 36 26.62 76.58 -22.66
N ASP A 37 26.31 76.75 -21.37
CA ASP A 37 25.08 76.24 -20.77
C ASP A 37 23.86 76.78 -21.53
N THR A 38 23.07 75.87 -22.10
CA THR A 38 21.88 76.20 -22.90
C THR A 38 20.65 75.64 -22.22
N THR A 39 19.67 76.49 -21.95
CA THR A 39 18.36 76.07 -21.40
C THR A 39 17.27 76.28 -22.45
N VAL A 40 16.51 75.22 -22.75
CA VAL A 40 15.27 75.30 -23.53
C VAL A 40 14.11 75.11 -22.57
N THR A 41 13.29 76.15 -22.39
CA THR A 41 12.16 76.11 -21.44
C THR A 41 10.85 75.65 -22.08
N GLY A 42 10.79 75.59 -23.41
CA GLY A 42 9.66 75.05 -24.17
C GLY A 42 9.96 73.66 -24.74
N ASP A 43 9.08 73.19 -25.63
CA ASP A 43 9.28 71.93 -26.33
C ASP A 43 10.52 71.98 -27.22
N PHE A 44 11.36 70.95 -27.11
CA PHE A 44 12.51 70.76 -27.99
C PHE A 44 12.23 69.61 -28.95
N TYR A 45 12.27 69.90 -30.25
CA TYR A 45 12.13 68.91 -31.31
C TYR A 45 13.43 68.78 -32.10
N ALA A 46 13.98 67.58 -32.13
CA ALA A 46 15.14 67.24 -32.94
C ALA A 46 14.83 66.01 -33.80
N LYS A 47 15.30 66.01 -35.05
CA LYS A 47 15.19 64.84 -35.93
C LYS A 47 16.19 63.71 -35.57
N GLY A 48 17.17 64.01 -34.71
CA GLY A 48 18.17 63.08 -34.19
C GLY A 48 19.15 63.79 -33.25
N GLY A 49 19.93 63.02 -32.48
CA GLY A 49 20.94 63.57 -31.57
C GLY A 49 21.74 62.47 -30.86
N ASN A 50 22.96 62.81 -30.44
CA ASN A 50 23.77 61.96 -29.56
C ASN A 50 23.74 62.55 -28.15
N PHE A 51 23.10 61.84 -27.21
CA PHE A 51 22.96 62.28 -25.82
C PHE A 51 23.86 61.45 -24.92
N LYS A 52 24.90 62.08 -24.37
CA LYS A 52 25.80 61.41 -23.42
C LYS A 52 25.14 61.16 -22.06
N ASN A 53 24.42 62.16 -21.56
CA ASN A 53 23.70 62.10 -20.28
C ASN A 53 22.27 62.60 -20.52
N LEU A 54 21.29 61.70 -20.45
CA LEU A 54 19.89 62.08 -20.46
C LEU A 54 19.31 61.79 -19.07
N ASN A 55 19.03 62.85 -18.31
CA ASN A 55 18.32 62.75 -17.04
C ASN A 55 16.83 62.98 -17.31
N ALA A 56 16.10 61.91 -17.60
CA ALA A 56 14.67 61.96 -17.86
C ALA A 56 13.91 61.23 -16.76
N SER A 57 12.94 61.90 -16.13
CA SER A 57 12.01 61.26 -15.20
C SER A 57 10.89 60.50 -15.93
N ASN A 58 10.58 60.90 -17.17
CA ASN A 58 9.59 60.26 -18.04
C ASN A 58 10.16 60.16 -19.46
N MET A 59 10.02 58.99 -20.08
CA MET A 59 10.38 58.75 -21.46
C MET A 59 9.31 57.89 -22.12
N THR A 60 8.69 58.41 -23.18
CA THR A 60 7.76 57.65 -24.03
C THR A 60 8.43 57.45 -25.38
N VAL A 61 8.57 56.20 -25.80
CA VAL A 61 9.16 55.82 -27.08
C VAL A 61 8.25 54.82 -27.80
N GLY A 62 8.18 54.90 -29.12
CA GLY A 62 7.48 53.88 -29.91
C GLY A 62 8.25 52.56 -29.96
N THR A 63 9.54 52.63 -30.32
CA THR A 63 10.45 51.49 -30.34
C THR A 63 11.83 51.93 -29.89
N LEU A 64 12.35 51.27 -28.85
CA LEU A 64 13.74 51.42 -28.44
C LEU A 64 14.57 50.33 -29.11
N ASN A 65 15.30 50.69 -30.18
CA ASN A 65 16.16 49.76 -30.91
C ASN A 65 17.63 50.11 -30.62
N GLY A 66 18.24 49.39 -29.68
CA GLY A 66 19.64 49.55 -29.32
C GLY A 66 20.37 48.22 -29.37
N THR A 67 21.64 48.24 -29.78
CA THR A 67 22.52 47.06 -29.71
C THR A 67 22.80 46.65 -28.26
N GLN A 68 22.77 47.62 -27.33
CA GLN A 68 22.85 47.40 -25.90
C GLN A 68 21.87 48.34 -25.19
N VAL A 69 20.99 47.76 -24.36
CA VAL A 69 20.09 48.51 -23.47
C VAL A 69 20.21 47.88 -22.08
N ASN A 70 20.92 48.54 -21.18
CA ASN A 70 21.11 48.08 -19.80
C ASN A 70 20.12 48.83 -18.90
N ILE A 71 19.18 48.11 -18.31
CA ILE A 71 18.23 48.66 -17.33
C ILE A 71 18.51 48.02 -15.98
N THR A 72 18.82 48.84 -14.98
CA THR A 72 19.19 48.36 -13.64
C THR A 72 17.97 47.91 -12.84
N ASN A 73 16.82 48.57 -13.02
CA ASN A 73 15.56 48.22 -12.37
C ASN A 73 14.41 48.36 -13.36
N ILE A 74 13.62 47.30 -13.53
CA ILE A 74 12.40 47.30 -14.33
C ILE A 74 11.23 47.04 -13.39
N ASN A 75 10.34 48.02 -13.24
CA ASN A 75 9.03 47.82 -12.61
C ASN A 75 7.98 47.72 -13.73
N ALA A 76 7.73 46.50 -14.21
CA ALA A 76 6.83 46.24 -15.33
C ALA A 76 5.48 45.69 -14.82
N ASN A 77 4.51 46.58 -14.64
CA ASN A 77 3.13 46.17 -14.35
C ASN A 77 2.40 45.62 -15.61
N ASN A 78 2.85 45.99 -16.81
CA ASN A 78 2.23 45.61 -18.09
C ASN A 78 3.31 45.21 -19.10
N ILE A 79 3.51 43.92 -19.32
CA ILE A 79 4.20 43.37 -20.50
C ILE A 79 3.11 42.73 -21.38
N VAL A 80 2.63 43.48 -22.38
CA VAL A 80 1.32 43.24 -23.01
C VAL A 80 1.38 42.22 -24.16
N SER A 81 2.56 41.98 -24.73
CA SER A 81 2.76 41.00 -25.81
C SER A 81 4.25 40.71 -26.03
N GLY A 82 4.55 39.54 -26.63
CA GLY A 82 5.92 39.15 -27.02
C GLY A 82 6.48 37.96 -26.24
N ALA A 83 7.78 37.71 -26.44
CA ALA A 83 8.53 36.64 -25.77
C ALA A 83 9.65 37.25 -24.92
N ILE A 84 9.73 36.87 -23.64
CA ILE A 84 10.94 37.11 -22.84
C ILE A 84 11.87 35.95 -23.16
N SER A 85 12.82 36.19 -24.05
CA SER A 85 13.68 35.13 -24.59
C SER A 85 15.16 35.46 -24.44
N GLY A 86 15.91 34.45 -24.00
CA GLY A 86 17.36 34.37 -24.10
C GLY A 86 17.73 33.01 -24.69
N ALA A 87 19.03 32.72 -24.80
CA ALA A 87 19.50 31.47 -25.43
C ALA A 87 18.92 30.19 -24.79
N ASN A 88 18.60 30.22 -23.49
CA ASN A 88 18.20 29.04 -22.72
C ASN A 88 16.78 29.11 -22.11
N LEU A 89 16.09 30.25 -22.20
CA LEU A 89 14.75 30.45 -21.63
C LEU A 89 13.88 31.21 -22.62
N ASN A 90 12.66 30.73 -22.84
CA ASN A 90 11.62 31.40 -23.60
C ASN A 90 10.32 31.42 -22.81
N ILE A 91 9.83 32.61 -22.45
CA ILE A 91 8.51 32.83 -21.85
C ILE A 91 7.62 33.45 -22.92
N ASN A 92 6.68 32.67 -23.44
CA ASN A 92 5.73 33.12 -24.44
C ASN A 92 4.42 33.55 -23.76
N LEU A 93 4.20 34.87 -23.69
CA LEU A 93 3.02 35.45 -23.05
C LEU A 93 1.74 35.31 -23.89
N ASN A 94 1.86 34.96 -25.18
CA ASN A 94 0.71 34.72 -26.05
C ASN A 94 0.16 33.30 -25.89
N THR A 95 1.03 32.30 -25.64
CA THR A 95 0.61 30.89 -25.48
C THR A 95 0.59 30.42 -24.03
N GLY A 96 1.19 31.17 -23.10
CA GLY A 96 1.39 30.76 -21.71
C GLY A 96 2.50 29.72 -21.53
N SER A 97 3.28 29.42 -22.57
CA SER A 97 4.36 28.44 -22.51
C SER A 97 5.64 29.04 -21.92
N VAL A 98 6.23 28.33 -20.96
CA VAL A 98 7.58 28.59 -20.45
C VAL A 98 8.46 27.42 -20.86
N VAL A 99 9.48 27.68 -21.67
CA VAL A 99 10.37 26.65 -22.21
C VAL A 99 11.79 26.93 -21.75
N PHE A 100 12.38 25.96 -21.04
CA PHE A 100 13.80 25.91 -20.74
C PHE A 100 14.49 25.00 -21.77
N GLN A 101 15.45 25.52 -22.53
CA GLN A 101 16.29 24.69 -23.40
C GLN A 101 17.47 24.09 -22.63
N LYS A 102 17.94 24.84 -21.63
CA LYS A 102 18.92 24.48 -20.62
C LYS A 102 18.59 25.24 -19.34
N GLY A 103 19.15 24.83 -18.22
CA GLY A 103 19.06 25.56 -16.97
C GLY A 103 18.58 24.71 -15.81
N ARG A 104 18.52 25.39 -14.66
CA ARG A 104 18.27 24.78 -13.37
C ARG A 104 17.45 25.72 -12.51
N ILE A 105 16.50 25.18 -11.76
CA ILE A 105 15.77 25.87 -10.70
C ILE A 105 16.14 25.16 -9.41
N ASN A 106 16.92 25.80 -8.54
CA ASN A 106 17.43 25.18 -7.33
C ASN A 106 17.44 26.13 -6.13
N SER A 107 17.31 25.56 -4.94
CA SER A 107 17.71 26.23 -3.70
C SER A 107 19.23 26.42 -3.67
N ALA A 108 19.72 27.40 -2.91
CA ALA A 108 21.15 27.73 -2.83
C ALA A 108 22.02 26.56 -2.31
N ASP A 109 21.42 25.66 -1.53
CA ASP A 109 22.03 24.46 -0.96
C ASP A 109 21.76 23.19 -1.80
N TYR A 110 21.07 23.30 -2.94
CA TYR A 110 20.71 22.18 -3.84
C TYR A 110 19.86 21.06 -3.20
N THR A 111 19.21 21.36 -2.07
CA THR A 111 18.26 20.43 -1.44
C THR A 111 16.94 20.36 -2.19
N THR A 112 16.54 21.39 -2.94
CA THR A 112 15.44 21.33 -3.92
C THR A 112 15.99 21.70 -5.28
N ASP A 113 15.74 20.87 -6.29
CA ASP A 113 16.40 21.03 -7.57
C ASP A 113 15.63 20.44 -8.75
N ILE A 114 15.43 21.26 -9.78
CA ILE A 114 14.94 20.89 -11.10
C ILE A 114 16.05 21.19 -12.09
N ASN A 115 16.66 20.15 -12.66
CA ASN A 115 17.77 20.30 -13.57
C ASN A 115 17.36 19.81 -14.97
N ILE A 116 17.21 20.77 -15.89
CA ILE A 116 16.76 20.50 -17.26
C ILE A 116 17.88 19.86 -18.08
N ASP A 117 19.13 20.29 -17.88
CA ASP A 117 20.29 19.72 -18.57
C ASP A 117 20.52 18.25 -18.22
N GLN A 118 20.23 17.86 -16.97
CA GLN A 118 20.41 16.49 -16.47
C GLN A 118 19.12 15.66 -16.47
N GLY A 119 17.96 16.27 -16.73
CA GLY A 119 16.68 15.56 -16.81
C GLY A 119 16.19 14.99 -15.48
N TYR A 120 16.24 15.76 -14.39
CA TYR A 120 15.70 15.33 -13.10
C TYR A 120 14.98 16.43 -12.32
N ILE A 121 14.15 15.96 -11.39
CA ILE A 121 13.56 16.75 -10.29
C ILE A 121 13.92 16.05 -8.99
N SER A 122 14.36 16.79 -7.97
CA SER A 122 14.72 16.18 -6.70
C SER A 122 14.52 17.08 -5.49
N THR A 123 14.31 16.44 -4.34
CA THR A 123 14.41 17.07 -3.02
C THR A 123 15.24 16.20 -2.08
N ALA A 124 16.01 16.79 -1.17
CA ALA A 124 16.86 16.08 -0.23
C ALA A 124 16.83 16.68 1.18
N ASN A 125 17.11 15.84 2.16
CA ASN A 125 17.42 16.22 3.54
C ASN A 125 18.80 15.63 3.93
N GLY A 126 19.10 15.50 5.23
CA GLY A 126 20.35 14.92 5.71
C GLY A 126 20.50 13.41 5.48
N ASP A 127 19.42 12.69 5.15
CA ASP A 127 19.38 11.22 5.12
C ASP A 127 18.99 10.64 3.76
N THR A 128 18.30 11.39 2.91
CA THR A 128 17.75 10.89 1.65
C THR A 128 17.54 12.00 0.64
N ARG A 129 17.68 11.66 -0.64
CA ARG A 129 17.15 12.41 -1.77
C ARG A 129 16.04 11.62 -2.45
N ALA A 130 14.89 12.25 -2.65
CA ALA A 130 13.88 11.80 -3.60
C ALA A 130 14.26 12.32 -4.99
N LEU A 131 14.48 11.42 -5.95
CA LEU A 131 14.93 11.73 -7.31
C LEU A 131 13.92 11.18 -8.31
N LEU A 132 13.33 12.06 -9.12
CA LEU A 132 12.53 11.71 -10.29
C LEU A 132 13.38 11.93 -11.55
N THR A 133 13.74 10.86 -12.24
CA THR A 133 14.56 10.91 -13.46
C THR A 133 14.38 9.63 -14.28
N GLN A 134 14.60 9.70 -15.59
CA GLN A 134 14.54 8.53 -16.49
C GLN A 134 13.25 7.68 -16.35
N GLY A 135 12.11 8.32 -16.05
CA GLY A 135 10.82 7.63 -15.87
C GLY A 135 10.67 6.84 -14.56
N LYS A 136 11.56 7.03 -13.58
CA LYS A 136 11.49 6.40 -12.26
C LYS A 136 11.62 7.39 -11.12
N LEU A 137 11.00 7.04 -9.99
CA LEU A 137 11.21 7.69 -8.70
C LEU A 137 12.17 6.82 -7.88
N GLN A 138 13.23 7.41 -7.33
CA GLN A 138 14.12 6.73 -6.40
C GLN A 138 14.28 7.52 -5.10
N LEU A 139 14.44 6.80 -3.99
CA LEU A 139 15.01 7.33 -2.75
C LEU A 139 16.48 6.90 -2.68
N ILE A 140 17.41 7.84 -2.64
CA ILE A 140 18.86 7.57 -2.69
C ILE A 140 19.60 8.38 -1.62
N ASP A 141 20.90 8.17 -1.50
CA ASP A 141 21.76 8.97 -0.62
C ASP A 141 21.63 10.48 -0.97
N PRO A 142 21.54 11.38 0.03
CA PRO A 142 21.23 12.80 -0.17
C PRO A 142 22.23 13.55 -1.05
N THR A 143 23.47 13.05 -1.14
CA THR A 143 24.57 13.67 -1.90
C THR A 143 24.59 13.30 -3.39
N LEU A 144 23.80 12.30 -3.80
CA LEU A 144 23.79 11.80 -5.17
C LEU A 144 22.73 12.50 -6.03
N PHE A 145 22.99 12.67 -7.33
CA PHE A 145 22.10 13.34 -8.29
C PHE A 145 21.80 12.48 -9.53
N SER A 146 22.17 11.21 -9.48
CA SER A 146 21.99 10.25 -10.57
C SER A 146 21.30 9.00 -10.05
N PRO A 147 20.51 8.31 -10.91
CA PRO A 147 19.83 7.11 -10.48
C PRO A 147 20.83 6.01 -10.11
N GLN A 148 20.55 5.34 -9.00
CA GLN A 148 21.38 4.28 -8.45
C GLN A 148 20.86 2.91 -8.89
N THR A 149 21.75 1.93 -8.95
CA THR A 149 21.39 0.51 -9.20
C THR A 149 20.81 -0.17 -7.97
N SER A 150 21.11 0.36 -6.79
CA SER A 150 20.59 -0.12 -5.51
C SER A 150 20.10 1.09 -4.70
N PRO A 151 19.01 1.76 -5.10
CA PRO A 151 18.43 2.86 -4.32
C PRO A 151 17.79 2.32 -3.04
N TYR A 152 17.53 3.16 -2.04
CA TYR A 152 16.73 2.76 -0.86
C TYR A 152 15.34 2.28 -1.27
N LEU A 153 14.73 2.96 -2.26
CA LEU A 153 13.46 2.61 -2.89
C LEU A 153 13.49 2.98 -4.38
N GLU A 154 12.89 2.18 -5.25
CA GLU A 154 12.56 2.51 -6.63
C GLU A 154 11.06 2.28 -6.90
N ILE A 155 10.44 3.24 -7.58
CA ILE A 155 9.14 3.07 -8.24
C ILE A 155 9.33 3.30 -9.74
N SER A 156 9.06 2.29 -10.54
CA SER A 156 9.33 2.29 -11.99
C SER A 156 8.41 1.32 -12.74
N ASN A 157 8.54 1.26 -14.06
CA ASN A 157 7.94 0.18 -14.83
C ASN A 157 8.85 -1.05 -14.78
N ASN A 158 8.26 -2.21 -14.48
CA ASN A 158 8.92 -3.51 -14.59
C ASN A 158 8.91 -3.95 -16.06
N SER A 159 10.07 -3.92 -16.72
CA SER A 159 10.20 -4.28 -18.14
C SER A 159 10.73 -5.70 -18.36
N THR A 160 10.59 -6.60 -17.38
CA THR A 160 11.06 -7.98 -17.52
C THR A 160 10.11 -8.81 -18.40
N LEU A 161 10.68 -9.63 -19.29
CA LEU A 161 9.96 -10.41 -20.33
C LEU A 161 8.78 -11.27 -19.82
N PHE A 162 8.81 -11.67 -18.54
CA PHE A 162 7.82 -12.58 -17.94
C PHE A 162 6.82 -11.92 -16.98
N ASN A 163 6.99 -10.63 -16.65
CA ASN A 163 6.06 -9.89 -15.78
C ASN A 163 5.09 -8.98 -16.56
N GLY A 164 5.19 -8.93 -17.90
CA GLY A 164 4.42 -8.01 -18.73
C GLY A 164 4.79 -6.53 -18.48
N MET A 165 3.98 -5.60 -18.98
CA MET A 165 4.09 -4.18 -18.65
C MET A 165 3.48 -3.94 -17.25
N ALA A 166 4.25 -4.20 -16.19
CA ALA A 166 3.81 -4.06 -14.81
C ALA A 166 4.49 -2.86 -14.12
N ALA A 167 3.92 -2.39 -13.02
CA ALA A 167 4.60 -1.45 -12.12
C ALA A 167 5.54 -2.21 -11.17
N LEU A 168 6.65 -1.58 -10.79
CA LEU A 168 7.62 -2.05 -9.81
C LEU A 168 7.64 -1.08 -8.62
N ILE A 169 7.61 -1.65 -7.41
CA ILE A 169 7.98 -0.96 -6.17
C ILE A 169 8.99 -1.87 -5.48
N GLU A 170 10.25 -1.45 -5.44
CA GLU A 170 11.36 -2.27 -4.94
C GLU A 170 12.19 -1.49 -3.92
N ALA A 171 12.47 -2.11 -2.77
CA ALA A 171 13.34 -1.54 -1.74
C ALA A 171 14.68 -2.26 -1.71
N ARG A 172 15.75 -1.54 -1.32
CA ARG A 172 17.11 -2.13 -1.20
C ARG A 172 17.16 -3.38 -0.33
N ASP A 173 16.57 -3.24 0.85
CA ASP A 173 16.65 -4.22 1.94
C ASP A 173 15.28 -4.61 2.46
N SER A 174 14.43 -3.64 2.79
CA SER A 174 13.08 -3.92 3.28
C SER A 174 12.09 -2.83 2.90
N LEU A 175 10.85 -3.23 2.67
CA LEU A 175 9.71 -2.35 2.47
C LEU A 175 8.68 -2.62 3.57
N THR A 176 8.28 -1.57 4.28
CA THR A 176 7.19 -1.62 5.26
C THR A 176 6.10 -0.64 4.83
N VAL A 177 4.91 -1.18 4.60
CA VAL A 177 3.67 -0.42 4.38
C VAL A 177 2.91 -0.46 5.69
N SER A 178 2.71 0.69 6.34
CA SER A 178 2.07 0.78 7.65
C SER A 178 1.40 2.14 7.86
N ILE A 179 0.63 2.27 8.93
CA ILE A 179 0.03 3.54 9.36
C ILE A 179 0.85 4.18 10.49
N ASN A 180 0.71 5.49 10.65
CA ASN A 180 1.44 6.25 11.67
C ASN A 180 1.16 5.67 13.08
N GLY A 181 2.23 5.36 13.82
CA GLY A 181 2.16 4.74 15.16
C GLY A 181 2.16 3.21 15.17
N TYR A 182 2.04 2.54 14.02
CA TYR A 182 1.92 1.08 13.91
C TYR A 182 2.98 0.46 12.98
N SER A 183 4.10 1.14 12.77
CA SER A 183 5.21 0.67 11.92
C SER A 183 6.17 -0.29 12.64
N ASP A 184 6.04 -0.45 13.95
CA ASP A 184 6.87 -1.37 14.73
C ASP A 184 6.44 -2.81 14.46
N ARG A 185 7.21 -3.45 13.58
CA ARG A 185 7.08 -4.86 13.22
C ARG A 185 7.46 -5.81 14.37
N ALA A 186 8.25 -5.42 15.37
CA ALA A 186 8.86 -6.33 16.35
C ALA A 186 9.55 -7.57 15.72
N TYR A 187 9.71 -8.66 16.49
CA TYR A 187 10.26 -9.93 16.03
C TYR A 187 9.44 -10.57 14.89
N GLY A 188 10.06 -11.45 14.10
CA GLY A 188 9.38 -12.20 13.03
C GLY A 188 8.24 -13.11 13.53
N VAL A 189 8.28 -13.49 14.81
CA VAL A 189 7.19 -14.15 15.53
C VAL A 189 6.75 -13.18 16.65
N PRO A 190 5.45 -12.91 16.84
CA PRO A 190 4.99 -12.04 17.91
C PRO A 190 5.47 -12.54 19.29
N VAL A 191 6.18 -11.69 20.04
CA VAL A 191 6.57 -11.94 21.43
C VAL A 191 5.87 -10.88 22.27
N GLY A 192 4.72 -11.23 22.84
CA GLY A 192 3.80 -10.28 23.48
C GLY A 192 2.68 -9.81 22.55
N SER A 193 2.07 -8.67 22.88
CA SER A 193 0.97 -8.09 22.09
C SER A 193 1.50 -7.53 20.76
N GLU A 194 0.89 -7.97 19.66
CA GLU A 194 1.16 -7.47 18.31
C GLU A 194 0.70 -6.02 18.16
N LYS A 195 1.56 -5.16 17.60
CA LYS A 195 1.28 -3.73 17.36
C LYS A 195 1.46 -3.31 15.91
N PHE A 196 1.99 -4.19 15.07
CA PHE A 196 2.20 -3.88 13.66
C PHE A 196 0.88 -3.90 12.90
N VAL A 197 0.64 -2.87 12.09
CA VAL A 197 -0.48 -2.84 11.12
C VAL A 197 0.09 -2.61 9.73
N GLY A 198 -0.07 -3.61 8.86
CA GLY A 198 0.27 -3.53 7.44
C GLY A 198 1.10 -4.72 6.94
N LEU A 199 1.98 -4.44 5.96
CA LEU A 199 2.81 -5.43 5.27
C LEU A 199 4.28 -5.07 5.44
N SER A 200 5.09 -6.05 5.82
CA SER A 200 6.55 -5.91 5.86
C SER A 200 7.23 -7.07 5.15
N ILE A 201 8.08 -6.72 4.18
CA ILE A 201 8.90 -7.64 3.39
C ILE A 201 10.34 -7.19 3.43
N GLY A 202 11.29 -8.11 3.29
CA GLY A 202 12.69 -7.74 3.14
C GLY A 202 13.69 -8.78 3.59
N LYS A 203 14.92 -8.31 3.80
CA LYS A 203 16.07 -9.08 4.28
C LYS A 203 16.76 -8.36 5.44
N TYR A 204 17.44 -9.13 6.27
CA TYR A 204 18.36 -8.64 7.30
C TYR A 204 19.68 -9.39 7.17
N ASN A 205 20.81 -8.68 7.12
CA ASN A 205 22.13 -9.27 6.87
C ASN A 205 22.13 -10.25 5.67
N SER A 206 21.51 -9.84 4.56
CA SER A 206 21.35 -10.62 3.32
C SER A 206 20.49 -11.88 3.41
N SER A 207 19.93 -12.21 4.57
CA SER A 207 18.97 -13.32 4.72
C SER A 207 17.54 -12.81 4.61
N LEU A 208 16.72 -13.52 3.85
CA LEU A 208 15.29 -13.21 3.77
C LEU A 208 14.67 -13.27 5.16
N MET A 209 13.88 -12.25 5.47
CA MET A 209 13.03 -12.25 6.65
C MET A 209 11.68 -12.86 6.28
N PRO A 210 10.95 -13.45 7.25
CA PRO A 210 9.56 -13.80 7.03
C PRO A 210 8.76 -12.57 6.59
N THR A 211 7.93 -12.73 5.55
CA THR A 211 6.90 -11.74 5.22
C THR A 211 5.94 -11.64 6.39
N LYS A 212 5.77 -10.45 6.94
CA LYS A 212 4.83 -10.19 8.03
C LYS A 212 3.63 -9.41 7.51
N ILE A 213 2.45 -9.95 7.77
CA ILE A 213 1.19 -9.21 7.67
C ILE A 213 0.67 -9.07 9.10
N GLY A 214 0.51 -7.84 9.56
CA GLY A 214 0.06 -7.53 10.91
C GLY A 214 -1.22 -6.71 10.89
N GLY A 215 -2.07 -6.93 11.89
CA GLY A 215 -3.27 -6.14 12.13
C GLY A 215 -3.41 -5.68 13.57
N ALA A 216 -2.31 -5.71 14.34
CA ALA A 216 -2.32 -5.47 15.78
C ALA A 216 -3.43 -6.26 16.49
N ASP A 217 -4.18 -5.59 17.36
CA ASP A 217 -5.30 -6.13 18.11
C ASP A 217 -6.58 -6.27 17.25
N GLN A 218 -6.60 -5.69 16.05
CA GLN A 218 -7.68 -5.83 15.08
C GLN A 218 -7.61 -7.12 14.27
N GLY A 219 -6.47 -7.83 14.29
CA GLY A 219 -6.30 -9.05 13.51
C GLY A 219 -6.23 -8.82 12.00
N VAL A 220 -6.18 -9.91 11.23
CA VAL A 220 -6.02 -9.89 9.77
C VAL A 220 -7.10 -10.75 9.13
N ILE A 221 -7.87 -10.15 8.20
CA ILE A 221 -8.85 -10.86 7.37
C ILE A 221 -8.27 -11.09 5.98
N ILE A 222 -8.28 -12.36 5.54
CA ILE A 222 -7.98 -12.77 4.17
C ILE A 222 -9.27 -13.36 3.60
N SER A 223 -9.92 -12.64 2.69
CA SER A 223 -11.24 -13.02 2.15
C SER A 223 -11.21 -13.22 0.64
N GLY A 224 -12.10 -14.09 0.15
CA GLY A 224 -12.30 -14.32 -1.28
C GLY A 224 -13.03 -15.63 -1.59
N GLY A 225 -13.43 -15.81 -2.84
CA GLY A 225 -14.10 -17.04 -3.30
C GLY A 225 -15.60 -16.87 -3.57
N LYS A 226 -16.27 -17.99 -3.86
CA LYS A 226 -17.70 -18.02 -4.21
C LYS A 226 -18.56 -18.23 -2.96
N GLN A 227 -19.68 -17.51 -2.89
CA GLN A 227 -20.72 -17.71 -1.90
C GLN A 227 -21.26 -19.16 -1.90
N TYR A 228 -21.47 -19.73 -0.72
CA TYR A 228 -22.03 -21.07 -0.52
C TYR A 228 -23.19 -21.05 0.47
N LYS A 229 -24.02 -22.10 0.42
CA LYS A 229 -25.08 -22.34 1.42
C LYS A 229 -24.58 -23.36 2.44
N ASP A 230 -24.81 -23.06 3.70
CA ASP A 230 -24.59 -23.91 4.85
C ASP A 230 -25.88 -24.02 5.69
N ILE A 231 -25.86 -24.84 6.74
CA ILE A 231 -27.00 -25.10 7.63
C ILE A 231 -27.58 -23.81 8.20
N VAL A 232 -26.73 -22.84 8.54
CA VAL A 232 -27.10 -21.54 9.12
C VAL A 232 -27.43 -20.46 8.09
N GLY A 233 -27.34 -20.73 6.79
CA GLY A 233 -27.70 -19.79 5.73
C GLY A 233 -26.62 -19.65 4.65
N THR A 234 -26.43 -18.43 4.17
CA THR A 234 -25.51 -18.13 3.06
C THR A 234 -24.22 -17.52 3.60
N SER A 235 -23.05 -17.98 3.13
CA SER A 235 -21.74 -17.60 3.67
C SER A 235 -20.65 -17.51 2.59
N GLU A 236 -19.52 -16.88 2.90
CA GLU A 236 -18.40 -16.58 1.99
C GLU A 236 -17.05 -16.96 2.61
N PRO A 237 -16.09 -17.52 1.85
CA PRO A 237 -14.84 -17.98 2.45
C PRO A 237 -13.94 -16.83 2.92
N TYR A 238 -13.39 -16.97 4.12
CA TYR A 238 -12.35 -16.09 4.65
C TYR A 238 -11.56 -16.75 5.78
N ILE A 239 -10.40 -16.18 6.07
CA ILE A 239 -9.59 -16.47 7.26
C ILE A 239 -9.55 -15.20 8.09
N TYR A 240 -9.81 -15.30 9.38
CA TYR A 240 -9.65 -14.19 10.31
C TYR A 240 -8.67 -14.59 11.43
N VAL A 241 -7.46 -14.04 11.36
CA VAL A 241 -6.42 -14.22 12.40
C VAL A 241 -6.61 -13.17 13.49
N GLY A 242 -6.78 -13.60 14.74
CA GLY A 242 -7.04 -12.70 15.88
C GLY A 242 -8.53 -12.41 16.08
N SER A 243 -9.40 -13.35 15.71
CA SER A 243 -10.85 -13.21 15.84
C SER A 243 -11.39 -13.83 17.13
N ASP A 244 -12.61 -13.46 17.49
CA ASP A 244 -13.44 -14.22 18.43
C ASP A 244 -13.81 -15.62 17.89
N SER A 245 -14.48 -16.43 18.72
CA SER A 245 -14.90 -17.79 18.35
C SER A 245 -15.90 -17.84 17.20
N ASN A 246 -16.60 -16.74 16.91
CA ASN A 246 -17.59 -16.65 15.83
C ASN A 246 -16.99 -16.14 14.52
N GLY A 247 -15.74 -15.69 14.51
CA GLY A 247 -15.13 -15.07 13.32
C GLY A 247 -15.72 -13.70 12.97
N THR A 248 -16.36 -13.03 13.93
CA THR A 248 -17.10 -11.78 13.69
C THR A 248 -16.43 -10.54 14.24
N SER A 249 -15.63 -10.70 15.30
CA SER A 249 -15.03 -9.58 16.03
C SER A 249 -13.51 -9.69 16.13
N PRO A 250 -12.78 -8.56 16.10
CA PRO A 250 -11.34 -8.51 16.37
C PRO A 250 -11.01 -8.81 17.83
N ASN A 251 -9.74 -8.69 18.20
CA ASN A 251 -9.22 -8.80 19.58
C ASN A 251 -9.42 -10.18 20.22
N GLY A 252 -9.65 -11.21 19.42
CA GLY A 252 -9.77 -12.57 19.93
C GLY A 252 -8.47 -13.36 19.83
N ASP A 253 -8.51 -14.56 20.38
CA ASP A 253 -7.38 -15.48 20.49
C ASP A 253 -7.43 -16.62 19.45
N ARG A 254 -8.31 -16.50 18.44
CA ARG A 254 -8.57 -17.54 17.44
C ARG A 254 -8.09 -17.17 16.05
N ILE A 255 -7.84 -18.22 15.26
CA ILE A 255 -7.81 -18.16 13.81
C ILE A 255 -9.10 -18.81 13.33
N TYR A 256 -10.04 -18.00 12.86
CA TYR A 256 -11.31 -18.50 12.31
C TYR A 256 -11.15 -18.82 10.82
N LEU A 257 -11.49 -20.04 10.42
CA LEU A 257 -11.47 -20.51 9.04
C LEU A 257 -12.91 -20.71 8.57
N ASN A 258 -13.44 -19.74 7.82
CA ASN A 258 -14.77 -19.86 7.27
C ASN A 258 -14.72 -20.41 5.85
N GLY A 259 -15.45 -21.49 5.60
CA GLY A 259 -15.59 -22.08 4.29
C GLY A 259 -16.47 -23.32 4.32
N LYS A 260 -16.99 -23.74 3.16
CA LYS A 260 -17.79 -24.97 3.05
C LYS A 260 -17.01 -26.22 3.50
N ALA A 261 -15.69 -26.21 3.32
CA ALA A 261 -14.78 -27.25 3.79
C ALA A 261 -13.36 -26.70 3.92
N VAL A 262 -12.60 -27.21 4.89
CA VAL A 262 -11.15 -27.00 4.99
C VAL A 262 -10.45 -28.24 4.44
N HIS A 263 -9.79 -28.10 3.29
CA HIS A 263 -9.02 -29.20 2.70
C HIS A 263 -7.57 -29.15 3.17
N ILE A 264 -7.12 -30.21 3.83
CA ILE A 264 -5.70 -30.43 4.18
C ILE A 264 -5.26 -31.77 3.55
N PRO A 265 -4.94 -31.83 2.25
CA PRO A 265 -4.65 -33.09 1.56
C PRO A 265 -3.49 -33.87 2.18
N SER A 266 -2.49 -33.17 2.73
CA SER A 266 -1.36 -33.81 3.44
C SER A 266 -1.78 -34.50 4.73
N ALA A 267 -2.81 -34.01 5.43
CA ALA A 267 -3.35 -34.68 6.61
C ALA A 267 -3.99 -36.04 6.27
N TYR A 268 -4.41 -36.25 5.01
CA TYR A 268 -4.87 -37.54 4.50
C TYR A 268 -3.72 -38.39 3.93
N ASN A 269 -2.83 -37.78 3.15
CA ASN A 269 -1.80 -38.50 2.38
C ASN A 269 -0.57 -38.91 3.19
N VAL A 270 -0.23 -38.20 4.27
CA VAL A 270 0.92 -38.53 5.13
C VAL A 270 0.42 -39.34 6.32
N THR A 271 0.60 -40.67 6.25
CA THR A 271 0.12 -41.59 7.28
C THR A 271 1.18 -41.83 8.37
N TRP A 272 0.73 -42.04 9.60
CA TRP A 272 1.56 -42.42 10.74
C TRP A 272 0.80 -43.45 11.60
N SER A 273 1.50 -44.37 12.26
CA SER A 273 0.85 -45.49 12.99
C SER A 273 0.22 -45.11 14.33
N THR A 274 0.24 -43.84 14.73
CA THR A 274 -0.28 -43.39 16.03
C THR A 274 -1.77 -43.05 15.94
N SER A 275 -2.57 -43.55 16.89
CA SER A 275 -3.97 -43.16 17.06
C SER A 275 -4.08 -41.87 17.88
N ALA A 276 -4.19 -40.73 17.22
CA ALA A 276 -4.67 -39.51 17.83
C ALA A 276 -5.80 -38.95 16.96
N ASN A 277 -7.04 -39.31 17.32
CA ASN A 277 -8.21 -38.78 16.63
C ASN A 277 -8.34 -37.28 16.95
N VAL A 278 -8.65 -36.50 15.92
CA VAL A 278 -9.06 -35.11 16.06
C VAL A 278 -10.55 -35.12 16.46
N TYR A 279 -10.86 -34.46 17.57
CA TYR A 279 -12.22 -34.16 17.99
C TYR A 279 -12.54 -32.72 17.56
N ILE A 280 -13.72 -32.51 16.99
CA ILE A 280 -14.21 -31.17 16.63
C ILE A 280 -15.28 -30.81 17.65
N ALA A 281 -15.08 -29.72 18.40
CA ALA A 281 -16.10 -29.22 19.31
C ALA A 281 -17.22 -28.49 18.55
N SER A 282 -18.31 -28.20 19.25
CA SER A 282 -19.49 -27.47 18.76
C SER A 282 -19.15 -26.09 18.17
N ASP A 283 -18.14 -25.41 18.73
CA ASP A 283 -17.62 -24.12 18.25
C ASP A 283 -16.69 -24.23 17.03
N GLY A 284 -16.47 -25.45 16.51
CA GLY A 284 -15.57 -25.73 15.38
C GLY A 284 -14.09 -25.87 15.76
N SER A 285 -13.73 -25.73 17.05
CA SER A 285 -12.36 -25.90 17.51
C SER A 285 -11.87 -27.35 17.33
N LEU A 286 -10.62 -27.51 16.88
CA LEU A 286 -9.97 -28.82 16.74
C LEU A 286 -9.21 -29.19 18.03
N TYR A 287 -9.57 -30.31 18.64
CA TYR A 287 -8.94 -30.86 19.83
C TYR A 287 -8.34 -32.24 19.56
N ARG A 288 -7.36 -32.65 20.36
CA ARG A 288 -6.80 -34.00 20.31
C ARG A 288 -7.39 -34.87 21.41
N ALA A 289 -7.95 -36.03 21.05
CA ALA A 289 -8.35 -37.02 22.04
C ALA A 289 -7.13 -37.58 22.80
N SER A 290 -7.20 -37.69 24.13
CA SER A 290 -6.12 -38.22 24.97
C SER A 290 -6.67 -39.13 26.08
N SER A 291 -5.91 -40.16 26.48
CA SER A 291 -6.28 -41.10 27.56
C SER A 291 -5.25 -41.22 28.69
N ALA A 292 -4.17 -40.43 28.66
CA ALA A 292 -3.13 -40.52 29.69
C ALA A 292 -3.64 -40.00 31.05
N LYS A 293 -3.29 -40.69 32.14
CA LYS A 293 -3.70 -40.37 33.53
C LYS A 293 -3.51 -38.90 33.90
N LYS A 294 -2.43 -38.25 33.44
CA LYS A 294 -2.14 -36.82 33.68
C LYS A 294 -3.21 -35.84 33.15
N TYR A 295 -4.06 -36.28 32.23
CA TYR A 295 -5.16 -35.49 31.68
C TYR A 295 -6.53 -35.91 32.23
N LYS A 296 -6.57 -36.77 33.25
CA LYS A 296 -7.81 -37.38 33.77
C LYS A 296 -7.91 -37.22 35.29
N GLN A 297 -9.13 -37.04 35.77
CA GLN A 297 -9.49 -36.94 37.19
C GLN A 297 -10.68 -37.88 37.48
N ASP A 298 -10.89 -38.24 38.74
CA ASP A 298 -11.94 -39.20 39.19
C ASP A 298 -11.93 -40.56 38.44
N ILE A 299 -10.77 -41.20 38.35
CA ILE A 299 -10.62 -42.49 37.64
C ILE A 299 -11.21 -43.62 38.49
N LYS A 300 -12.25 -44.29 37.97
CA LYS A 300 -12.90 -45.47 38.56
C LYS A 300 -12.60 -46.73 37.74
N HIS A 301 -12.40 -47.85 38.41
CA HIS A 301 -12.03 -49.14 37.79
C HIS A 301 -13.15 -50.19 37.81
N ASN A 302 -14.34 -49.84 38.30
CA ASN A 302 -15.47 -50.75 38.50
C ASN A 302 -16.65 -50.40 37.57
N ILE A 303 -16.57 -50.82 36.31
CA ILE A 303 -17.71 -50.73 35.39
C ILE A 303 -18.72 -51.85 35.73
N PRO A 304 -20.01 -51.55 35.97
CA PRO A 304 -21.00 -52.57 36.32
C PRO A 304 -21.24 -53.59 35.21
N LEU A 305 -21.30 -54.88 35.57
CA LEU A 305 -21.66 -55.95 34.64
C LEU A 305 -23.07 -55.79 34.03
N SER A 306 -23.99 -55.15 34.76
CA SER A 306 -25.33 -54.83 34.27
C SER A 306 -25.31 -53.99 33.00
N ASP A 307 -24.31 -53.11 32.84
CA ASP A 307 -24.20 -52.25 31.67
C ASP A 307 -23.76 -53.03 30.44
N SER A 308 -22.86 -54.02 30.60
CA SER A 308 -22.53 -54.98 29.55
C SER A 308 -23.75 -55.79 29.10
N LYS A 309 -24.64 -56.15 30.03
CA LYS A 309 -25.87 -56.90 29.73
C LYS A 309 -26.89 -56.04 28.98
N LYS A 310 -27.09 -54.78 29.40
CA LYS A 310 -27.90 -53.80 28.64
C LYS A 310 -27.40 -53.63 27.20
N LEU A 311 -26.09 -53.57 26.99
CA LEU A 311 -25.51 -53.41 25.66
C LEU A 311 -25.90 -54.55 24.70
N LEU A 312 -26.07 -55.79 25.20
CA LEU A 312 -26.50 -56.92 24.38
C LEU A 312 -27.95 -56.82 23.90
N GLU A 313 -28.76 -56.02 24.58
CA GLU A 313 -30.19 -55.83 24.27
C GLU A 313 -30.41 -54.68 23.26
N ILE A 314 -29.38 -53.87 23.01
CA ILE A 314 -29.45 -52.76 22.04
C ILE A 314 -29.55 -53.30 20.61
N PRO A 315 -30.54 -52.85 19.82
CA PRO A 315 -30.68 -53.30 18.44
C PRO A 315 -29.51 -52.80 17.57
N LEU A 316 -29.06 -53.66 16.66
CA LEU A 316 -28.18 -53.26 15.57
C LEU A 316 -29.01 -52.65 14.44
N SER A 317 -28.50 -51.58 13.84
CA SER A 317 -29.20 -50.76 12.87
C SER A 317 -28.44 -50.68 11.56
N THR A 318 -29.17 -50.43 10.48
CA THR A 318 -28.59 -49.95 9.22
C THR A 318 -29.34 -48.74 8.70
N TRP A 319 -28.65 -47.75 8.15
CA TRP A 319 -29.26 -46.49 7.69
C TRP A 319 -28.65 -46.00 6.37
N VAL A 320 -29.34 -45.06 5.72
CA VAL A 320 -28.84 -44.27 4.58
C VAL A 320 -28.67 -42.83 5.06
N ASP A 321 -27.55 -42.19 4.73
CA ASP A 321 -27.29 -40.80 5.13
C ASP A 321 -28.21 -39.81 4.38
N LYS A 322 -28.98 -39.03 5.13
CA LYS A 322 -29.96 -38.09 4.57
C LYS A 322 -29.34 -36.98 3.71
N ARG A 323 -28.09 -36.58 3.98
CA ARG A 323 -27.41 -35.51 3.23
C ARG A 323 -26.79 -36.06 1.95
N GLN A 324 -26.10 -37.19 2.02
CA GLN A 324 -25.52 -37.87 0.86
C GLN A 324 -26.60 -38.29 -0.14
N TYR A 325 -27.72 -38.85 0.34
CA TYR A 325 -28.86 -39.17 -0.52
C TYR A 325 -29.40 -37.92 -1.22
N ARG A 326 -29.62 -36.81 -0.50
CA ARG A 326 -30.14 -35.56 -1.08
C ARG A 326 -29.17 -34.90 -2.06
N GLU A 327 -27.87 -34.89 -1.78
CA GLU A 327 -26.88 -34.17 -2.58
C GLU A 327 -26.31 -35.00 -3.74
N LYS A 328 -26.29 -36.33 -3.61
CA LYS A 328 -25.59 -37.23 -4.55
C LYS A 328 -26.42 -38.43 -5.01
N ASN A 329 -27.66 -38.60 -4.52
CA ASN A 329 -28.48 -39.80 -4.74
C ASN A 329 -27.75 -41.10 -4.32
N ASP A 330 -26.98 -41.01 -3.23
CA ASP A 330 -26.23 -42.12 -2.65
C ASP A 330 -27.12 -42.92 -1.69
N GLU A 331 -27.35 -44.19 -2.02
CA GLU A 331 -28.18 -45.13 -1.26
C GLU A 331 -27.34 -46.12 -0.43
N THR A 332 -26.04 -45.85 -0.25
CA THR A 332 -25.15 -46.69 0.54
C THR A 332 -25.72 -46.88 1.95
N ARG A 333 -25.87 -48.14 2.37
CA ARG A 333 -26.28 -48.49 3.73
C ARG A 333 -25.06 -48.61 4.66
N TYR A 334 -25.14 -47.90 5.77
CA TYR A 334 -24.17 -47.96 6.86
C TYR A 334 -24.70 -48.86 7.98
N PHE A 335 -23.82 -49.57 8.68
CA PHE A 335 -24.16 -50.48 9.79
C PHE A 335 -23.64 -49.92 11.12
N GLY A 336 -24.42 -50.08 12.19
CA GLY A 336 -24.05 -49.62 13.53
C GLY A 336 -25.21 -49.73 14.52
N MET A 337 -25.35 -48.74 15.39
CA MET A 337 -26.36 -48.56 16.42
C MET A 337 -26.85 -47.10 16.36
N ILE A 338 -28.04 -46.82 16.91
CA ILE A 338 -28.58 -45.46 17.05
C ILE A 338 -28.29 -44.94 18.46
N ALA A 339 -27.85 -43.69 18.56
CA ALA A 339 -27.34 -43.12 19.81
C ALA A 339 -28.43 -43.01 20.88
N GLU A 340 -29.65 -42.69 20.46
CA GLU A 340 -30.84 -42.61 21.31
C GLU A 340 -31.18 -43.95 21.95
N ASP A 341 -30.99 -45.08 21.26
CA ASP A 341 -31.24 -46.41 21.84
C ASP A 341 -30.27 -46.69 23.02
N LEU A 342 -29.01 -46.25 22.91
CA LEU A 342 -28.04 -46.37 24.00
C LEU A 342 -28.38 -45.45 25.18
N ARG A 343 -28.83 -44.22 24.90
CA ARG A 343 -29.29 -43.28 25.94
C ARG A 343 -30.48 -43.87 26.69
N ASP A 344 -31.47 -44.37 25.98
CA ASP A 344 -32.73 -44.87 26.56
C ASP A 344 -32.51 -46.13 27.41
N ALA A 345 -31.46 -46.91 27.14
CA ALA A 345 -30.99 -48.01 27.99
C ALA A 345 -30.16 -47.55 29.21
N GLY A 346 -29.90 -46.25 29.36
CA GLY A 346 -29.09 -45.68 30.44
C GLY A 346 -27.58 -45.90 30.26
N LEU A 347 -27.09 -46.04 29.03
CA LEU A 347 -25.66 -46.15 28.69
C LEU A 347 -25.08 -44.81 28.22
N GLU A 348 -25.46 -43.72 28.89
CA GLU A 348 -25.20 -42.35 28.45
C GLU A 348 -23.72 -42.00 28.26
N TYR A 349 -22.79 -42.67 28.97
CA TYR A 349 -21.34 -42.45 28.80
C TYR A 349 -20.79 -42.98 27.46
N LEU A 350 -21.60 -43.73 26.71
CA LEU A 350 -21.32 -44.12 25.33
C LEU A 350 -21.94 -43.14 24.32
N VAL A 351 -22.76 -42.19 24.75
CA VAL A 351 -23.44 -41.21 23.89
C VAL A 351 -22.63 -39.92 23.84
N GLN A 352 -22.69 -39.22 22.71
CA GLN A 352 -22.13 -37.88 22.51
C GLN A 352 -23.29 -36.89 22.43
N TYR A 353 -23.13 -35.75 23.13
CA TYR A 353 -24.14 -34.69 23.20
C TYR A 353 -23.59 -33.39 22.63
N GLY A 354 -24.48 -32.59 22.03
CA GLY A 354 -24.23 -31.20 21.64
C GLY A 354 -24.33 -30.22 22.82
N ASP A 355 -24.07 -28.95 22.56
CA ASP A 355 -24.15 -27.87 23.57
C ASP A 355 -25.59 -27.59 24.05
N ASP A 356 -26.57 -27.92 23.23
CA ASP A 356 -28.01 -27.88 23.54
C ASP A 356 -28.48 -29.13 24.31
N ASN A 357 -27.56 -30.03 24.65
CA ASN A 357 -27.81 -31.31 25.31
C ASN A 357 -28.63 -32.30 24.46
N GLU A 358 -28.66 -32.10 23.14
CA GLU A 358 -29.23 -33.05 22.18
C GLU A 358 -28.22 -34.17 21.84
N VAL A 359 -28.75 -35.31 21.40
CA VAL A 359 -27.94 -36.49 21.06
C VAL A 359 -27.33 -36.30 19.67
N GLU A 360 -26.00 -36.35 19.59
CA GLU A 360 -25.24 -36.09 18.36
C GLU A 360 -24.50 -37.34 17.84
N GLY A 361 -24.28 -38.36 18.67
CA GLY A 361 -23.59 -39.56 18.22
C GLY A 361 -23.23 -40.59 19.29
N ILE A 362 -22.37 -41.54 18.92
CA ILE A 362 -21.91 -42.64 19.76
C ILE A 362 -20.39 -42.64 19.84
N ASN A 363 -19.84 -42.85 21.04
CA ASN A 363 -18.45 -43.18 21.28
C ASN A 363 -18.16 -44.65 20.90
N TYR A 364 -18.21 -44.97 19.60
CA TYR A 364 -18.04 -46.34 19.09
C TYR A 364 -16.74 -47.02 19.54
N ASP A 365 -15.67 -46.24 19.72
CA ASP A 365 -14.39 -46.72 20.24
C ASP A 365 -14.47 -47.32 21.65
N ARG A 366 -15.52 -46.95 22.41
CA ARG A 366 -15.73 -47.39 23.81
C ARG A 366 -16.76 -48.51 23.93
N VAL A 367 -17.62 -48.69 22.94
CA VAL A 367 -18.71 -49.69 22.97
C VAL A 367 -18.15 -51.09 23.23
N ALA A 368 -17.10 -51.50 22.50
CA ALA A 368 -16.50 -52.82 22.68
C ALA A 368 -15.83 -53.00 24.06
N LEU A 369 -15.32 -51.91 24.66
CA LEU A 369 -14.71 -51.97 25.99
C LEU A 369 -15.75 -52.32 27.06
N LEU A 370 -17.02 -51.95 26.85
CA LEU A 370 -18.11 -52.28 27.75
C LEU A 370 -18.43 -53.79 27.75
N LEU A 371 -17.92 -54.58 26.80
CA LEU A 371 -18.07 -56.04 26.82
C LEU A 371 -17.09 -56.73 27.77
N ILE A 372 -16.02 -56.06 28.20
CA ILE A 372 -14.96 -56.66 29.04
C ILE A 372 -15.52 -57.27 30.34
N PRO A 373 -16.39 -56.60 31.12
CA PRO A 373 -16.97 -57.21 32.33
C PRO A 373 -17.73 -58.50 32.05
N LEU A 374 -18.53 -58.53 30.98
CA LEU A 374 -19.26 -59.73 30.57
C LEU A 374 -18.31 -60.85 30.12
N VAL A 375 -17.29 -60.53 29.32
CA VAL A 375 -16.29 -61.53 28.89
C VAL A 375 -15.56 -62.12 30.10
N LYS A 376 -15.29 -61.33 31.15
CA LYS A 376 -14.74 -61.83 32.41
C LYS A 376 -15.71 -62.79 33.12
N GLU A 377 -16.99 -62.41 33.28
CA GLU A 377 -18.02 -63.29 33.87
C GLU A 377 -18.14 -64.61 33.09
N LEU A 378 -18.17 -64.54 31.76
CA LEU A 378 -18.25 -65.71 30.89
C LEU A 378 -17.01 -66.60 31.05
N LYS A 379 -15.81 -66.01 31.10
CA LYS A 379 -14.57 -66.75 31.32
C LYS A 379 -14.57 -67.46 32.68
N GLU A 380 -14.90 -66.76 33.76
CA GLU A 380 -14.99 -67.33 35.11
C GLU A 380 -16.00 -68.49 35.17
N ARG A 381 -17.17 -68.32 34.54
CA ARG A 381 -18.19 -69.37 34.48
C ARG A 381 -17.75 -70.58 33.67
N ILE A 382 -17.01 -70.39 32.57
CA ILE A 382 -16.43 -71.50 31.79
C ILE A 382 -15.41 -72.24 32.65
N GLU A 383 -14.49 -71.54 33.32
CA GLU A 383 -13.49 -72.15 34.21
C GLU A 383 -14.14 -72.95 35.37
N GLU A 384 -15.24 -72.45 35.94
CA GLU A 384 -16.03 -73.18 36.94
C GLU A 384 -16.71 -74.45 36.38
N LEU A 385 -17.24 -74.38 35.16
CA LEU A 385 -17.90 -75.52 34.52
C LEU A 385 -16.88 -76.60 34.12
N GLU A 386 -15.72 -76.20 33.61
CA GLU A 386 -14.63 -77.11 33.23
C GLU A 386 -13.97 -77.76 34.44
N SER A 387 -13.91 -77.09 35.59
CA SER A 387 -13.38 -77.65 36.84
C SER A 387 -14.34 -78.60 37.56
N LYS A 388 -15.66 -78.48 37.33
CA LYS A 388 -16.68 -79.43 37.83
C LYS A 388 -16.88 -80.64 36.90
N GLY A 389 -16.37 -80.57 35.67
CA GLY A 389 -16.40 -81.65 34.67
C GLY A 389 -15.19 -82.58 34.69
N LYS A 390 -14.25 -82.39 35.62
CA LYS A 390 -13.20 -83.32 36.02
C LYS A 390 -13.53 -83.86 37.41
#